data_AF-A0A2V9GL73-F1
#
_entry.id   AF-A0A2V9GL73-F1
#
_cell.length_a   1.000
_cell.length_b   1.000
_cell.length_c   1.000
_cell.angle_alpha   90.00
_cell.angle_beta   90.00
_cell.angle_gamma   90.00
#
_symmetry.space_group_name_H-M   'P 1'
#
loop_
_entity.id
_entity.type
_entity.pdbx_description
1 polymer ?
#
loop_
_entity_poly.entity_id
_entity_poly.type
_entity_poly.pdbx_seq_one_letter_code
_entity_poly.pdbx_strand_id
1 'polypeptide(L)'
;MLRITTEKKRGKIFLSVEGRLAGPWVAALEQCWRELHAASPREKFHMNLCAVSFIDAAGKALLMEIHRQGGQLVAEGCLNQAIVHEIVAREKHGPSAAAKERPKRSHIIFYTAFFSLLLGPTVTHAQGTNRQTALPGNAPTQVLRLTLDQAVGLVLKQNPTAQIAILQAAQSEQDKNIARADLLPQANAEISDQAQKVNLLAQFGGRTPFPGFPKTLGPYQVFSAGPSFGVPVFDLTLWRRYQAARDSVSASKATSLSTREQVILLVVSQYIGTLRAVANVQASQSRVSLAQALYDQAADLQKEGVGTGIDTLRANVELQNEKQRLIVAETDRETSLFALSRLLNLDPRQAIELRDSLSFFDTPQPEVEPRIELALAERQEWKALESQIKAAEYQKKASQDSRLPSLRFDGSFAYVGTSGSTTLPTYTYQ
;
A
#
# COMPACT_ATOMS: atom_id res chain seq x y z
N MET A 1 8.57 -4.38 -19.34
CA MET A 1 9.56 -3.61 -20.11
C MET A 1 10.18 -2.59 -19.15
N LEU A 2 11.50 -2.44 -19.21
CA LEU A 2 12.28 -1.50 -18.38
C LEU A 2 13.13 -0.64 -19.33
N ARG A 3 13.11 0.68 -19.13
CA ARG A 3 14.01 1.62 -19.79
C ARG A 3 14.92 2.26 -18.74
N ILE A 4 16.21 2.32 -19.05
CA ILE A 4 17.22 2.95 -18.18
C ILE A 4 17.87 4.05 -19.01
N THR A 5 17.81 5.28 -18.50
CA THR A 5 18.45 6.43 -19.13
C THR A 5 19.52 6.97 -18.20
N THR A 6 20.74 7.14 -18.71
CA THR A 6 21.89 7.63 -17.94
C THR A 6 22.26 9.03 -18.40
N GLU A 7 22.30 9.98 -17.47
CA GLU A 7 22.79 11.34 -17.71
C GLU A 7 23.94 11.67 -16.76
N LYS A 8 25.05 12.19 -17.29
CA LYS A 8 26.18 12.67 -16.51
C LYS A 8 26.17 14.20 -16.46
N LYS A 9 25.98 14.78 -15.28
CA LYS A 9 25.94 16.25 -15.08
C LYS A 9 26.76 16.65 -13.86
N ARG A 10 27.73 17.54 -14.05
CA ARG A 10 28.52 18.20 -12.98
C ARG A 10 29.10 17.21 -11.93
N GLY A 11 29.71 16.11 -12.37
CA GLY A 11 30.31 15.09 -11.48
C GLY A 11 29.31 14.21 -10.73
N LYS A 12 28.04 14.19 -11.17
CA LYS A 12 26.98 13.29 -10.70
C LYS A 12 26.47 12.46 -11.86
N ILE A 13 26.13 11.20 -11.56
CA ILE A 13 25.51 10.29 -12.51
C ILE A 13 24.03 10.13 -12.12
N PHE A 14 23.14 10.49 -13.03
CA PHE A 14 21.70 10.31 -12.89
C PHE A 14 21.27 9.07 -13.68
N LEU A 15 20.71 8.07 -12.99
CA LEU A 15 20.02 6.95 -13.63
C LEU A 15 18.51 7.15 -13.47
N SER A 16 17.81 7.39 -14.58
CA SER A 16 16.35 7.40 -14.62
C SER A 16 15.85 6.03 -15.07
N VAL A 17 15.06 5.38 -14.21
CA VAL A 17 14.48 4.07 -14.45
C VAL A 17 12.98 4.22 -14.71
N GLU A 18 12.52 3.69 -15.84
CA GLU A 18 11.11 3.76 -16.25
C GLU A 18 10.57 2.34 -16.50
N GLY A 19 9.36 2.06 -16.00
CA GLY A 19 8.69 0.77 -16.17
C GLY A 19 8.70 -0.12 -14.94
N ARG A 20 8.81 -1.44 -15.11
CA ARG A 20 8.64 -2.43 -14.03
C ARG A 20 9.99 -3.00 -13.59
N LEU A 21 10.44 -2.67 -12.37
CA LEU A 21 11.68 -3.18 -11.79
C LEU A 21 11.43 -4.50 -11.06
N ALA A 22 11.29 -5.58 -11.83
CA ALA A 22 11.05 -6.92 -11.30
C ALA A 22 11.67 -8.01 -12.17
N GLY A 23 12.00 -9.14 -11.55
CA GLY A 23 12.56 -10.32 -12.19
C GLY A 23 13.82 -10.02 -13.00
N PRO A 24 13.89 -10.40 -14.30
CA PRO A 24 15.12 -10.28 -15.11
C PRO A 24 15.56 -8.82 -15.30
N TRP A 25 14.65 -7.86 -15.17
CA TRP A 25 14.96 -6.44 -15.30
C TRP A 25 15.81 -5.89 -14.15
N VAL A 26 15.81 -6.57 -12.99
CA VAL A 26 16.67 -6.24 -11.85
C VAL A 26 18.13 -6.47 -12.21
N ALA A 27 18.44 -7.61 -12.85
CA ALA A 27 19.80 -7.94 -13.28
C ALA A 27 20.34 -6.94 -14.32
N ALA A 28 19.49 -6.50 -15.25
CA ALA A 28 19.86 -5.48 -16.24
C ALA A 28 20.20 -4.13 -15.59
N LEU A 29 19.42 -3.70 -14.58
CA LEU A 29 19.73 -2.49 -13.83
C LEU A 29 21.00 -2.64 -13.00
N GLU A 30 21.19 -3.79 -12.36
CA GLU A 30 22.39 -4.09 -11.58
C GLU A 30 23.66 -4.03 -12.44
N GLN A 31 23.62 -4.66 -13.61
CA GLN A 31 24.75 -4.65 -14.54
C GLN A 31 25.10 -3.22 -14.98
N CYS A 32 24.11 -2.45 -15.43
CA CYS A 32 24.30 -1.06 -15.83
C CYS A 32 24.89 -0.19 -14.70
N TRP A 33 24.36 -0.34 -13.48
CA TRP A 33 24.87 0.38 -12.32
C TRP A 33 26.32 -0.02 -11.98
N ARG A 34 26.64 -1.33 -11.96
CA ARG A 34 28.00 -1.81 -11.67
C ARG A 34 29.02 -1.33 -12.70
N GLU A 35 28.67 -1.35 -13.99
CA GLU A 35 29.53 -0.85 -15.07
C GLU A 35 29.82 0.65 -14.89
N LEU A 36 28.80 1.45 -14.59
CA LEU A 36 28.97 2.88 -14.34
C LEU A 36 29.75 3.17 -13.05
N HIS A 37 29.53 2.39 -11.99
CA HIS A 37 30.25 2.51 -10.73
C HIS A 37 31.73 2.16 -10.90
N ALA A 38 32.06 1.13 -11.68
CA ALA A 38 33.43 0.78 -12.02
C ALA A 38 34.12 1.88 -12.85
N ALA A 39 33.39 2.48 -13.80
CA ALA A 39 33.92 3.54 -14.65
C ALA A 39 34.08 4.90 -13.93
N SER A 40 33.37 5.15 -12.83
CA SER A 40 33.40 6.44 -12.12
C SER A 40 33.24 6.29 -10.59
N PRO A 41 34.25 5.74 -9.87
CA PRO A 41 34.14 5.39 -8.45
C PRO A 41 33.98 6.58 -7.49
N ARG A 42 34.28 7.80 -7.95
CA ARG A 42 34.24 9.03 -7.14
C ARG A 42 32.99 9.88 -7.36
N GLU A 43 32.11 9.50 -8.29
CA GLU A 43 30.92 10.28 -8.63
C GLU A 43 29.71 9.86 -7.79
N LYS A 44 28.87 10.83 -7.39
CA LYS A 44 27.67 10.54 -6.60
C LYS A 44 26.53 10.10 -7.53
N PHE A 45 26.01 8.90 -7.29
CA PHE A 45 24.87 8.35 -8.02
C PHE A 45 23.55 8.90 -7.49
N HIS A 46 22.68 9.32 -8.41
CA HIS A 46 21.30 9.68 -8.13
C HIS A 46 20.40 8.78 -8.98
N MET A 47 19.59 7.96 -8.34
CA MET A 47 18.66 7.07 -9.02
C MET A 47 17.25 7.64 -8.95
N ASN A 48 16.67 7.95 -10.10
CA ASN A 48 15.31 8.44 -10.25
C ASN A 48 14.36 7.26 -10.54
N LEU A 49 13.47 7.00 -9.61
CA LEU A 49 12.46 5.94 -9.63
C LEU A 49 11.03 6.48 -9.86
N CYS A 50 10.85 7.76 -10.22
CA CYS A 50 9.53 8.40 -10.34
C CYS A 50 8.66 7.79 -11.47
N ALA A 51 9.28 7.14 -12.45
CA ALA A 51 8.61 6.47 -13.55
C ALA A 51 8.54 4.93 -13.38
N VAL A 52 8.94 4.42 -12.20
CA VAL A 52 8.84 2.99 -11.90
C VAL A 52 7.43 2.65 -11.42
N SER A 53 6.77 1.70 -12.06
CA SER A 53 5.39 1.30 -11.75
C SER A 53 5.28 0.21 -10.70
N PHE A 54 6.34 -0.58 -10.51
CA PHE A 54 6.39 -1.67 -9.53
C PHE A 54 7.83 -2.12 -9.26
N ILE A 55 8.11 -2.48 -8.01
CA ILE A 55 9.41 -2.97 -7.53
C ILE A 55 9.16 -4.28 -6.76
N ASP A 56 9.80 -5.37 -7.14
CA ASP A 56 9.73 -6.64 -6.39
C ASP A 56 10.80 -6.74 -5.28
N ALA A 57 10.84 -7.87 -4.58
CA ALA A 57 11.80 -8.11 -3.50
C ALA A 57 13.26 -8.03 -3.96
N ALA A 58 13.58 -8.54 -5.16
CA ALA A 58 14.92 -8.49 -5.73
C ALA A 58 15.32 -7.06 -6.13
N GLY A 59 14.40 -6.32 -6.75
CA GLY A 59 14.58 -4.91 -7.08
C GLY A 59 14.82 -4.07 -5.83
N LYS A 60 14.06 -4.30 -4.76
CA LYS A 60 14.27 -3.64 -3.47
C LYS A 60 15.65 -3.99 -2.86
N ALA A 61 16.10 -5.24 -2.97
CA ALA A 61 17.44 -5.65 -2.52
C ALA A 61 18.55 -4.93 -3.27
N LEU A 62 18.43 -4.81 -4.59
CA LEU A 62 19.37 -4.03 -5.41
C LEU A 62 19.39 -2.56 -5.01
N LEU A 63 18.22 -1.94 -4.81
CA LEU A 63 18.13 -0.54 -4.37
C LEU A 63 18.76 -0.31 -2.98
N MET A 64 18.63 -1.27 -2.06
CA MET A 64 19.33 -1.24 -0.78
C MET A 64 20.85 -1.25 -0.97
N GLU A 65 21.38 -2.10 -1.84
CA GLU A 65 22.82 -2.16 -2.11
C GLU A 65 23.34 -0.86 -2.75
N ILE A 66 22.60 -0.33 -3.73
CA ILE A 66 22.92 0.96 -4.37
C ILE A 66 22.97 2.08 -3.32
N HIS A 67 22.02 2.11 -2.38
CA HIS A 67 21.99 3.10 -1.31
C HIS A 67 23.16 2.94 -0.35
N ARG A 68 23.47 1.70 0.05
CA ARG A 68 24.59 1.36 0.96
C ARG A 68 25.95 1.78 0.40
N GLN A 69 26.12 1.77 -0.92
CA GLN A 69 27.32 2.27 -1.61
C GLN A 69 27.31 3.80 -1.81
N GLY A 70 26.39 4.53 -1.17
CA GLY A 70 26.31 5.99 -1.22
C GLY A 70 25.44 6.57 -2.34
N GLY A 71 24.66 5.74 -3.03
CA GLY A 71 23.69 6.20 -4.03
C GLY A 71 22.47 6.89 -3.40
N GLN A 72 22.05 8.03 -3.93
CA GLN A 72 20.82 8.70 -3.50
C GLN A 72 19.63 8.22 -4.32
N LEU A 73 18.58 7.75 -3.63
CA LEU A 73 17.34 7.30 -4.26
C LEU A 73 16.31 8.43 -4.24
N VAL A 74 15.72 8.74 -5.40
CA VAL A 74 14.65 9.72 -5.57
C VAL A 74 13.43 8.98 -6.10
N ALA A 75 12.29 9.13 -5.43
CA ALA A 75 11.05 8.47 -5.79
C ALA A 75 9.86 9.41 -5.68
N GLU A 76 8.86 9.15 -6.51
CA GLU A 76 7.55 9.79 -6.53
C GLU A 76 6.48 8.68 -6.51
N GLY A 77 5.30 8.99 -5.98
CA GLY A 77 4.27 7.97 -5.72
C GLY A 77 4.39 7.37 -4.32
N CYS A 78 3.24 7.13 -3.69
CA CYS A 78 3.17 6.64 -2.31
C CYS A 78 3.97 5.35 -2.11
N LEU A 79 3.86 4.41 -3.05
CA LEU A 79 4.51 3.11 -2.96
C LEU A 79 6.04 3.23 -3.05
N ASN A 80 6.56 3.94 -4.06
CA ASN A 80 8.00 4.07 -4.26
C ASN A 80 8.64 4.92 -3.17
N GLN A 81 7.95 5.97 -2.70
CA GLN A 81 8.41 6.77 -1.57
C GLN A 81 8.46 5.97 -0.29
N ALA A 82 7.45 5.11 -0.03
CA ALA A 82 7.48 4.22 1.13
C ALA A 82 8.67 3.24 1.06
N ILE A 83 8.95 2.67 -0.12
CA ILE A 83 10.11 1.78 -0.33
C ILE A 83 11.41 2.53 -0.07
N VAL A 84 11.61 3.72 -0.65
CA VAL A 84 12.82 4.52 -0.43
C VAL A 84 12.96 4.93 1.04
N HIS A 85 11.87 5.36 1.68
CA HIS A 85 11.89 5.73 3.10
C HIS A 85 12.24 4.54 3.98
N GLU A 86 11.72 3.33 3.68
CA GLU A 86 12.10 2.11 4.41
C GLU A 86 13.58 1.78 4.24
N ILE A 87 14.13 1.90 3.02
CA ILE A 87 15.56 1.67 2.72
C ILE A 87 16.42 2.65 3.54
N VAL A 88 16.11 3.95 3.50
CA VAL A 88 16.85 4.99 4.22
C VAL A 88 16.71 4.84 5.75
N ALA A 89 15.54 4.44 6.25
CA ALA A 89 15.29 4.26 7.67
C ALA A 89 16.04 3.05 8.25
N ARG A 90 16.15 1.95 7.49
CA ARG A 90 16.92 0.75 7.88
C ARG A 90 18.41 1.01 8.02
N GLU A 91 18.97 2.03 7.38
CA GLU A 91 20.38 2.40 7.53
C GLU A 91 20.61 3.27 8.78
N LYS A 92 19.68 4.19 9.08
CA LYS A 92 19.73 5.02 10.30
C LYS A 92 19.58 4.23 11.59
N HIS A 93 18.90 3.08 11.54
CA HIS A 93 18.92 2.10 12.60
C HIS A 93 19.95 1.04 12.22
N GLY A 94 21.21 1.28 12.62
CA GLY A 94 22.33 0.36 12.36
C GLY A 94 21.96 -1.09 12.67
N PRO A 95 22.65 -2.07 12.08
CA PRO A 95 22.21 -3.46 12.06
C PRO A 95 21.96 -3.95 13.48
N SER A 96 20.69 -4.18 13.81
CA SER A 96 20.34 -4.99 14.99
C SER A 96 20.88 -6.39 14.73
N ALA A 97 22.01 -6.68 15.37
CA ALA A 97 22.63 -8.00 15.55
C ALA A 97 22.48 -8.98 14.38
N ALA A 98 22.99 -8.61 13.20
CA ALA A 98 23.33 -9.61 12.19
C ALA A 98 24.67 -10.27 12.59
N ALA A 99 24.61 -11.59 12.78
CA ALA A 99 25.69 -12.45 13.25
C ALA A 99 27.01 -12.18 12.51
N LYS A 100 28.06 -11.86 13.28
CA LYS A 100 29.44 -11.93 12.80
C LYS A 100 29.84 -13.40 12.68
N GLU A 101 29.98 -13.88 11.46
CA GLU A 101 30.76 -15.08 11.20
C GLU A 101 32.24 -14.83 11.54
N ARG A 102 32.77 -15.61 12.48
CA ARG A 102 34.20 -15.82 12.72
C ARG A 102 34.45 -17.30 13.05
N PRO A 103 35.68 -17.79 12.79
CA PRO A 103 35.90 -19.12 12.23
C PRO A 103 35.91 -20.26 13.26
N LYS A 104 35.71 -21.47 12.73
CA LYS A 104 35.73 -22.79 13.38
C LYS A 104 36.75 -22.92 14.54
N ARG A 105 36.24 -23.12 15.76
CA ARG A 105 36.64 -24.21 16.69
C ARG A 105 35.85 -24.21 18.01
N SER A 106 35.44 -25.42 18.41
CA SER A 106 35.02 -25.89 19.74
C SER A 106 33.55 -25.75 20.17
N HIS A 107 32.93 -26.90 20.43
CA HIS A 107 31.50 -27.18 20.60
C HIS A 107 30.88 -26.87 21.99
N ILE A 108 31.43 -25.92 22.77
CA ILE A 108 31.04 -25.77 24.20
C ILE A 108 30.29 -24.46 24.54
N ILE A 109 30.07 -23.54 23.59
CA ILE A 109 29.41 -22.24 23.86
C ILE A 109 27.95 -22.18 23.36
N PHE A 110 27.42 -23.24 22.74
CA PHE A 110 26.07 -23.24 22.15
C PHE A 110 24.94 -23.22 23.20
N TYR A 111 25.19 -23.70 24.43
CA TYR A 111 24.17 -23.78 25.48
C TYR A 111 24.01 -22.49 26.30
N THR A 112 25.03 -21.62 26.39
CA THR A 112 24.96 -20.42 27.23
C THR A 112 24.33 -19.21 26.52
N ALA A 113 24.36 -19.16 25.17
CA ALA A 113 23.76 -18.07 24.40
C ALA A 113 22.27 -18.30 24.08
N PHE A 114 21.82 -19.57 24.02
CA PHE A 114 20.42 -19.90 23.77
C PHE A 114 19.53 -19.69 25.02
N PHE A 115 20.11 -19.84 26.22
CA PHE A 115 19.37 -19.68 27.48
C PHE A 115 19.16 -18.21 27.90
N SER A 116 19.96 -17.27 27.37
CA SER A 116 19.77 -15.82 27.62
C SER A 116 18.72 -15.15 26.73
N LEU A 117 18.19 -15.84 25.72
CA LEU A 117 17.20 -15.28 24.78
C LEU A 117 15.73 -15.62 25.16
N LEU A 118 15.51 -16.46 26.17
CA LEU A 118 14.19 -17.06 26.49
C LEU A 118 13.47 -16.47 27.72
N LEU A 119 14.01 -15.40 28.33
CA LEU A 119 13.45 -14.78 29.55
C LEU A 119 13.24 -13.26 29.45
N GLY A 120 13.07 -12.73 28.24
CA GLY A 120 12.60 -11.36 28.03
C GLY A 120 11.10 -11.35 27.71
N PRO A 121 10.23 -10.69 28.50
CA PRO A 121 8.84 -10.51 28.11
C PRO A 121 8.80 -9.61 26.86
N THR A 122 8.60 -10.20 25.68
CA THR A 122 8.30 -9.44 24.46
C THR A 122 6.84 -8.99 24.51
N VAL A 123 6.55 -8.03 25.38
CA VAL A 123 5.46 -7.10 25.13
C VAL A 123 6.00 -6.13 24.07
N THR A 124 5.95 -6.52 22.80
CA THR A 124 6.04 -5.55 21.72
C THR A 124 4.75 -4.75 21.74
N HIS A 125 4.67 -3.77 22.65
CA HIS A 125 3.86 -2.61 22.38
C HIS A 125 4.41 -2.02 21.08
N ALA A 126 3.63 -2.14 20.01
CA ALA A 126 3.72 -1.23 18.89
C ALA A 126 3.38 0.17 19.41
N GLN A 127 4.32 0.80 20.10
CA GLN A 127 4.35 2.25 20.22
C GLN A 127 4.66 2.74 18.80
N GLY A 128 3.61 2.86 18.00
CA GLY A 128 3.61 3.75 16.87
C GLY A 128 3.98 5.11 17.44
N THR A 129 5.25 5.48 17.30
CA THR A 129 5.63 6.88 17.44
C THR A 129 4.78 7.58 16.41
N ASN A 130 3.76 8.29 16.89
CA ASN A 130 2.97 9.20 16.11
C ASN A 130 3.93 10.32 15.68
N ARG A 131 4.79 10.02 14.70
CA ARG A 131 5.43 11.04 13.89
C ARG A 131 4.28 11.68 13.16
N GLN A 132 3.74 12.73 13.78
CA GLN A 132 3.03 13.77 13.08
C GLN A 132 3.81 13.99 11.80
N THR A 133 3.20 13.67 10.68
CA THR A 133 3.73 13.90 9.34
C THR A 133 3.82 15.42 9.20
N ALA A 134 4.87 16.01 9.78
CA ALA A 134 5.23 17.38 9.51
C ALA A 134 5.49 17.41 8.00
N LEU A 135 4.73 18.24 7.30
CA LEU A 135 4.99 18.51 5.88
C LEU A 135 6.49 18.81 5.75
N PRO A 136 7.19 18.21 4.77
CA PRO A 136 8.62 18.45 4.59
C PRO A 136 8.89 19.96 4.62
N GLY A 137 9.93 20.36 5.37
CA GLY A 137 10.22 21.77 5.69
C GLY A 137 10.43 22.67 4.46
N ASN A 138 10.71 22.09 3.30
CA ASN A 138 10.74 22.80 2.03
C ASN A 138 9.48 22.47 1.22
N ALA A 139 8.54 23.41 1.16
CA ALA A 139 7.47 23.36 0.18
C ALA A 139 8.08 23.42 -1.23
N PRO A 140 7.59 22.63 -2.20
CA PRO A 140 8.02 22.73 -3.58
C PRO A 140 7.75 24.16 -4.09
N THR A 141 8.81 24.88 -4.44
CA THR A 141 8.75 26.31 -4.82
C THR A 141 8.31 26.52 -6.27
N GLN A 142 8.29 25.45 -7.08
CA GLN A 142 7.97 25.53 -8.49
C GLN A 142 6.47 25.30 -8.72
N VAL A 143 5.85 26.24 -9.46
CA VAL A 143 4.44 26.12 -9.88
C VAL A 143 4.26 24.87 -10.71
N LEU A 144 3.38 23.98 -10.26
CA LEU A 144 3.07 22.74 -10.96
C LEU A 144 2.01 23.01 -12.01
N ARG A 145 2.43 22.95 -13.27
CA ARG A 145 1.53 23.10 -14.41
C ARG A 145 0.98 21.74 -14.81
N LEU A 146 -0.32 21.55 -14.66
CA LEU A 146 -1.00 20.29 -14.90
C LEU A 146 -1.92 20.37 -16.11
N THR A 147 -1.90 19.31 -16.92
CA THR A 147 -2.94 18.95 -17.89
C THR A 147 -3.82 17.85 -17.29
N LEU A 148 -5.00 17.60 -17.87
CA LEU A 148 -5.90 16.55 -17.41
C LEU A 148 -5.21 15.17 -17.41
N ASP A 149 -4.49 14.85 -18.48
CA ASP A 149 -3.77 13.58 -18.60
C ASP A 149 -2.66 13.45 -17.55
N GLN A 150 -1.95 14.54 -17.25
CA GLN A 150 -0.95 14.56 -16.19
C GLN A 150 -1.60 14.39 -14.80
N ALA A 151 -2.75 15.02 -14.55
CA ALA A 151 -3.49 14.86 -13.30
C ALA A 151 -3.95 13.41 -13.12
N VAL A 152 -4.46 12.76 -14.18
CA VAL A 152 -4.83 11.34 -14.16
C VAL A 152 -3.60 10.44 -13.98
N GLY A 153 -2.50 10.71 -14.66
CA GLY A 153 -1.26 9.95 -14.49
C GLY A 153 -0.70 10.06 -13.07
N LEU A 154 -0.78 11.25 -12.48
CA LEU A 154 -0.29 11.53 -11.14
C LEU A 154 -1.19 10.89 -10.06
N VAL A 155 -2.51 10.99 -10.18
CA VAL A 155 -3.43 10.37 -9.20
C VAL A 155 -3.25 8.86 -9.15
N LEU A 156 -3.08 8.18 -10.28
CA LEU A 156 -2.89 6.73 -10.31
C LEU A 156 -1.61 6.28 -9.60
N LYS A 157 -0.58 7.14 -9.56
CA LYS A 157 0.68 6.87 -8.86
C LYS A 157 0.64 7.25 -7.38
N GLN A 158 -0.02 8.36 -7.05
CA GLN A 158 0.10 9.00 -5.73
C GLN A 158 -1.12 8.80 -4.84
N ASN A 159 -2.30 8.48 -5.38
CA ASN A 159 -3.52 8.44 -4.58
C ASN A 159 -3.56 7.21 -3.65
N PRO A 160 -3.68 7.41 -2.32
CA PRO A 160 -3.69 6.31 -1.36
C PRO A 160 -4.82 5.30 -1.58
N THR A 161 -6.02 5.74 -1.98
CA THR A 161 -7.16 4.85 -2.22
C THR A 161 -6.88 3.87 -3.37
N ALA A 162 -6.31 4.35 -4.46
CA ALA A 162 -5.90 3.49 -5.58
C ALA A 162 -4.80 2.49 -5.16
N GLN A 163 -3.82 2.93 -4.36
CA GLN A 163 -2.73 2.07 -3.88
C GLN A 163 -3.22 1.01 -2.88
N ILE A 164 -4.13 1.36 -1.96
CA ILE A 164 -4.76 0.42 -1.02
C ILE A 164 -5.49 -0.68 -1.80
N ALA A 165 -6.23 -0.33 -2.84
CA ALA A 165 -6.96 -1.31 -3.64
C ALA A 165 -6.02 -2.29 -4.37
N ILE A 166 -4.87 -1.82 -4.85
CA ILE A 166 -3.82 -2.69 -5.42
C ILE A 166 -3.24 -3.64 -4.36
N LEU A 167 -2.97 -3.12 -3.16
CA LEU A 167 -2.44 -3.92 -2.05
C LEU A 167 -3.43 -4.97 -1.55
N GLN A 168 -4.73 -4.65 -1.52
CA GLN A 168 -5.79 -5.61 -1.19
C GLN A 168 -5.86 -6.75 -2.22
N ALA A 169 -5.74 -6.43 -3.53
CA ALA A 169 -5.66 -7.46 -4.57
C ALA A 169 -4.41 -8.34 -4.41
N ALA A 170 -3.26 -7.76 -4.07
CA ALA A 170 -2.03 -8.50 -3.78
C ALA A 170 -2.15 -9.37 -2.52
N GLN A 171 -2.82 -8.88 -1.47
CA GLN A 171 -3.11 -9.64 -0.25
C GLN A 171 -3.98 -10.85 -0.56
N SER A 172 -5.05 -10.67 -1.35
CA SER A 172 -5.93 -11.78 -1.74
C SER A 172 -5.17 -12.87 -2.50
N GLU A 173 -4.16 -12.52 -3.31
CA GLU A 173 -3.29 -13.52 -3.95
C GLU A 173 -2.50 -14.35 -2.92
N GLN A 174 -2.08 -13.74 -1.81
CA GLN A 174 -1.43 -14.47 -0.71
C GLN A 174 -2.42 -15.33 0.06
N ASP A 175 -3.64 -14.86 0.31
CA ASP A 175 -4.68 -15.65 0.97
C ASP A 175 -5.02 -16.90 0.15
N LYS A 176 -5.06 -16.80 -1.18
CA LYS A 176 -5.18 -17.96 -2.07
C LYS A 176 -3.98 -18.91 -1.94
N ASN A 177 -2.76 -18.39 -1.78
CA ASN A 177 -1.57 -19.22 -1.57
C ASN A 177 -1.60 -19.93 -0.20
N ILE A 178 -2.10 -19.27 0.84
CA ILE A 178 -2.33 -19.87 2.17
C ILE A 178 -3.37 -21.00 2.04
N ALA A 179 -4.52 -20.73 1.41
CA ALA A 179 -5.54 -21.76 1.18
C ALA A 179 -5.02 -22.94 0.33
N ARG A 180 -4.05 -22.70 -0.56
CA ARG A 180 -3.35 -23.76 -1.29
C ARG A 180 -2.36 -24.53 -0.41
N ALA A 181 -1.68 -23.86 0.52
CA ALA A 181 -0.74 -24.49 1.44
C ALA A 181 -1.44 -25.46 2.40
N ASP A 182 -2.70 -25.19 2.74
CA ASP A 182 -3.53 -26.12 3.54
C ASP A 182 -3.79 -27.45 2.81
N LEU A 183 -3.70 -27.49 1.48
CA LEU A 183 -3.81 -28.73 0.67
C LEU A 183 -2.50 -29.52 0.60
N LEU A 184 -1.40 -28.98 1.13
CA LEU A 184 -0.07 -29.58 1.05
C LEU A 184 0.34 -30.18 2.40
N PRO A 185 1.33 -31.10 2.41
CA PRO A 185 1.97 -31.53 3.64
C PRO A 185 2.47 -30.35 4.45
N GLN A 186 2.05 -30.27 5.71
CA GLN A 186 2.59 -29.31 6.66
C GLN A 186 3.54 -30.03 7.60
N ALA A 187 4.67 -29.39 7.88
CA ALA A 187 5.67 -29.89 8.81
C ALA A 187 6.03 -28.79 9.80
N ASN A 188 6.15 -29.15 11.06
CA ASN A 188 6.55 -28.27 12.15
C ASN A 188 7.60 -28.98 12.99
N ALA A 189 8.39 -28.23 13.75
CA ALA A 189 9.32 -28.77 14.73
C ALA A 189 9.13 -28.03 16.04
N GLU A 190 9.02 -28.78 17.13
CA GLU A 190 8.79 -28.23 18.45
C GLU A 190 9.89 -28.71 19.40
N ILE A 191 10.31 -27.80 20.28
CA ILE A 191 11.19 -28.09 21.42
C ILE A 191 10.47 -27.56 22.65
N SER A 192 10.25 -28.44 23.61
CA SER A 192 9.55 -28.15 24.85
C SER A 192 10.37 -28.69 26.03
N ASP A 193 10.47 -27.89 27.08
CA ASP A 193 11.09 -28.28 28.34
C ASP A 193 10.21 -27.75 29.47
N GLN A 194 9.52 -28.66 30.15
CA GLN A 194 8.50 -28.31 31.14
C GLN A 194 8.68 -29.11 32.43
N ALA A 195 8.59 -28.42 33.57
CA ALA A 195 8.47 -29.07 34.87
C ALA A 195 6.98 -29.38 35.12
N GLN A 196 6.64 -30.66 35.21
CA GLN A 196 5.27 -31.10 35.46
C GLN A 196 5.09 -31.63 36.88
N LYS A 197 3.99 -31.23 37.50
CA LYS A 197 3.48 -31.85 38.73
C LYS A 197 2.00 -32.15 38.51
N VAL A 198 1.67 -33.43 38.40
CA VAL A 198 0.31 -33.88 38.12
C VAL A 198 -0.44 -34.11 39.43
N ASN A 199 -1.65 -33.56 39.52
CA ASN A 199 -2.56 -33.85 40.61
C ASN A 199 -3.31 -35.16 40.33
N LEU A 200 -2.78 -36.26 40.86
CA LEU A 200 -3.38 -37.59 40.67
C LEU A 200 -4.77 -37.68 41.31
N LEU A 201 -5.01 -37.05 42.47
CA LEU A 201 -6.35 -37.04 43.05
C LEU A 201 -7.39 -36.41 42.11
N ALA A 202 -7.03 -35.33 41.42
CA ALA A 202 -7.95 -34.69 40.47
C ALA A 202 -8.28 -35.59 39.27
N GLN A 203 -7.31 -36.35 38.75
CA GLN A 203 -7.55 -37.32 37.66
C GLN A 203 -8.51 -38.46 38.06
N PHE A 204 -8.62 -38.76 39.36
CA PHE A 204 -9.55 -39.74 39.90
C PHE A 204 -10.78 -39.10 40.59
N GLY A 205 -11.16 -37.89 40.17
CA GLY A 205 -12.39 -37.23 40.64
C GLY A 205 -12.36 -36.82 42.12
N GLY A 206 -11.18 -36.56 42.68
CA GLY A 206 -10.97 -36.12 44.06
C GLY A 206 -11.02 -37.23 45.10
N ARG A 207 -11.14 -38.49 44.68
CA ARG A 207 -11.20 -39.66 45.58
C ARG A 207 -9.87 -40.43 45.55
N THR A 208 -9.49 -41.00 46.69
CA THR A 208 -8.36 -41.93 46.79
C THR A 208 -8.82 -43.32 46.36
N PRO A 209 -8.36 -43.87 45.22
CA PRO A 209 -8.82 -45.16 44.70
C PRO A 209 -8.50 -46.34 45.63
N PHE A 210 -7.39 -46.25 46.37
CA PHE A 210 -6.98 -47.26 47.35
C PHE A 210 -6.11 -46.63 48.46
N PRO A 211 -6.00 -47.29 49.64
CA PRO A 211 -5.13 -46.84 50.73
C PRO A 211 -3.66 -46.77 50.27
N GLY A 212 -2.99 -45.64 50.54
CA GLY A 212 -1.61 -45.40 50.11
C GLY A 212 -1.47 -44.76 48.72
N PHE A 213 -2.56 -44.41 48.04
CA PHE A 213 -2.51 -43.75 46.74
C PHE A 213 -1.82 -42.37 46.80
N PRO A 214 -0.78 -42.11 45.99
CA PRO A 214 -0.08 -40.83 46.00
C PRO A 214 -0.98 -39.68 45.53
N LYS A 215 -0.97 -38.56 46.27
CA LYS A 215 -1.84 -37.41 45.97
C LYS A 215 -1.38 -36.62 44.74
N THR A 216 -0.08 -36.60 44.50
CA THR A 216 0.55 -35.88 43.38
C THR A 216 1.69 -36.72 42.81
N LEU A 217 1.91 -36.61 41.49
CA LEU A 217 3.08 -37.16 40.80
C LEU A 217 4.01 -36.00 40.41
N GLY A 218 5.29 -36.09 40.79
CA GLY A 218 6.30 -35.07 40.50
C GLY A 218 6.67 -34.16 41.69
N PRO A 219 7.48 -33.10 41.45
CA PRO A 219 7.84 -32.57 40.13
C PRO A 219 8.80 -33.48 39.36
N TYR A 220 8.56 -33.62 38.06
CA TYR A 220 9.51 -34.21 37.11
C TYR A 220 9.60 -33.32 35.88
N GLN A 221 10.79 -33.28 35.29
CA GLN A 221 11.03 -32.54 34.06
C GLN A 221 10.64 -33.41 32.87
N VAL A 222 9.98 -32.81 31.87
CA VAL A 222 9.68 -33.44 30.58
C VAL A 222 10.28 -32.56 29.50
N PHE A 223 11.33 -33.08 28.88
CA PHE A 223 11.91 -32.52 27.68
C PHE A 223 11.40 -33.30 26.46
N SER A 224 10.92 -32.59 25.44
CA SER A 224 10.57 -33.15 24.14
C SER A 224 11.10 -32.29 23.01
N ALA A 225 11.71 -32.92 22.00
CA ALA A 225 12.19 -32.21 20.82
C ALA A 225 11.98 -33.07 19.57
N GLY A 226 11.28 -32.55 18.57
CA GLY A 226 11.08 -33.32 17.34
C GLY A 226 10.21 -32.65 16.29
N PRO A 227 10.33 -33.10 15.03
CA PRO A 227 9.39 -32.74 13.99
C PRO A 227 8.05 -33.50 14.12
N SER A 228 6.99 -32.84 13.69
CA SER A 228 5.75 -33.49 13.29
C SER A 228 5.33 -33.01 11.91
N PHE A 229 4.57 -33.84 11.21
CA PHE A 229 4.01 -33.50 9.92
C PHE A 229 2.57 -34.02 9.82
N GLY A 230 1.78 -33.38 8.97
CA GLY A 230 0.42 -33.79 8.70
C GLY A 230 0.05 -33.51 7.26
N VAL A 231 -0.62 -34.48 6.64
CA VAL A 231 -1.01 -34.45 5.24
C VAL A 231 -2.51 -34.71 5.13
N PRO A 232 -3.31 -33.76 4.63
CA PRO A 232 -4.68 -34.06 4.25
C PRO A 232 -4.67 -34.95 3.01
N VAL A 233 -4.91 -36.25 3.18
CA VAL A 233 -4.96 -37.22 2.08
C VAL A 233 -6.21 -37.00 1.24
N PHE A 234 -7.34 -36.71 1.90
CA PHE A 234 -8.60 -36.41 1.25
C PHE A 234 -9.44 -35.46 2.11
N ASP A 235 -9.65 -34.24 1.62
CA ASP A 235 -10.59 -33.30 2.24
C ASP A 235 -11.17 -32.39 1.16
N LEU A 236 -12.42 -32.66 0.76
CA LEU A 236 -13.12 -31.85 -0.24
C LEU A 236 -13.37 -30.43 0.26
N THR A 237 -13.51 -30.21 1.56
CA THR A 237 -13.72 -28.87 2.13
C THR A 237 -12.53 -27.97 1.88
N LEU A 238 -11.29 -28.48 2.04
CA LEU A 238 -10.07 -27.74 1.75
C LEU A 238 -9.99 -27.37 0.25
N TRP A 239 -10.37 -28.30 -0.63
CA TRP A 239 -10.39 -28.03 -2.07
C TRP A 239 -11.41 -26.94 -2.44
N ARG A 240 -12.61 -26.99 -1.86
CA ARG A 240 -13.63 -25.95 -2.03
C ARG A 240 -13.18 -24.60 -1.48
N ARG A 241 -12.48 -24.56 -0.34
CA ARG A 241 -11.88 -23.33 0.22
C ARG A 241 -10.84 -22.73 -0.72
N TYR A 242 -9.99 -23.54 -1.33
CA TYR A 242 -9.05 -23.06 -2.35
C TYR A 242 -9.77 -22.50 -3.59
N GLN A 243 -10.82 -23.18 -4.08
CA GLN A 243 -11.64 -22.68 -5.19
C GLN A 243 -12.30 -21.33 -4.86
N ALA A 244 -12.87 -21.21 -3.65
CA ALA A 244 -13.43 -19.95 -3.16
C ALA A 244 -12.38 -18.84 -3.11
N ALA A 245 -11.20 -19.11 -2.53
CA ALA A 245 -10.11 -18.14 -2.45
C ALA A 245 -9.61 -17.70 -3.84
N ARG A 246 -9.60 -18.60 -4.84
CA ARG A 246 -9.26 -18.25 -6.23
C ARG A 246 -10.24 -17.25 -6.82
N ASP A 247 -11.54 -17.43 -6.62
CA ASP A 247 -12.54 -16.50 -7.15
C ASP A 247 -12.60 -15.21 -6.31
N SER A 248 -12.27 -15.26 -5.02
CA SER A 248 -12.01 -14.06 -4.20
C SER A 248 -10.86 -13.21 -4.74
N VAL A 249 -9.79 -13.82 -5.29
CA VAL A 249 -8.72 -13.07 -5.99
C VAL A 249 -9.26 -12.37 -7.23
N SER A 250 -10.06 -13.06 -8.05
CA SER A 250 -10.68 -12.46 -9.24
C SER A 250 -11.58 -11.28 -8.85
N ALA A 251 -12.36 -11.42 -7.78
CA ALA A 251 -13.18 -10.34 -7.23
C ALA A 251 -12.32 -9.16 -6.79
N SER A 252 -11.27 -9.40 -6.00
CA SER A 252 -10.40 -8.34 -5.48
C SER A 252 -9.66 -7.58 -6.59
N LYS A 253 -9.23 -8.28 -7.65
CA LYS A 253 -8.65 -7.66 -8.86
C LYS A 253 -9.65 -6.77 -9.58
N ALA A 254 -10.87 -7.23 -9.78
CA ALA A 254 -11.93 -6.44 -10.41
C ALA A 254 -12.31 -5.23 -9.54
N THR A 255 -12.41 -5.39 -8.22
CA THR A 255 -12.60 -4.26 -7.28
C THR A 255 -11.46 -3.25 -7.38
N SER A 256 -10.20 -3.69 -7.49
CA SER A 256 -9.05 -2.79 -7.68
C SER A 256 -9.17 -1.95 -8.96
N LEU A 257 -9.61 -2.56 -10.06
CA LEU A 257 -9.86 -1.84 -11.31
C LEU A 257 -11.07 -0.89 -11.21
N SER A 258 -12.15 -1.28 -10.53
CA SER A 258 -13.29 -0.41 -10.27
C SER A 258 -12.89 0.82 -9.44
N THR A 259 -12.11 0.62 -8.37
CA THR A 259 -11.57 1.74 -7.57
C THR A 259 -10.69 2.65 -8.42
N ARG A 260 -9.86 2.09 -9.31
CA ARG A 260 -9.07 2.87 -10.26
C ARG A 260 -9.96 3.75 -11.14
N GLU A 261 -11.02 3.19 -11.73
CA GLU A 261 -11.97 3.93 -12.58
C GLU A 261 -12.70 5.04 -11.80
N GLN A 262 -13.14 4.76 -10.56
CA GLN A 262 -13.78 5.74 -9.69
C GLN A 262 -12.85 6.91 -9.32
N VAL A 263 -11.59 6.61 -9.01
CA VAL A 263 -10.57 7.65 -8.72
C VAL A 263 -10.31 8.50 -9.96
N ILE A 264 -10.23 7.90 -11.15
CA ILE A 264 -10.09 8.63 -12.42
C ILE A 264 -11.30 9.55 -12.63
N LEU A 265 -12.52 9.03 -12.51
CA LEU A 265 -13.76 9.81 -12.68
C LEU A 265 -13.81 11.01 -11.72
N LEU A 266 -13.44 10.80 -10.45
CA LEU A 266 -13.42 11.85 -9.44
C LEU A 266 -12.41 12.94 -9.79
N VAL A 267 -11.20 12.57 -10.24
CA VAL A 267 -10.18 13.54 -10.65
C VAL A 267 -10.58 14.28 -11.91
N VAL A 268 -11.09 13.60 -12.92
CA VAL A 268 -11.57 14.23 -14.16
C VAL A 268 -12.67 15.24 -13.84
N SER A 269 -13.64 14.85 -13.01
CA SER A 269 -14.75 15.72 -12.61
C SER A 269 -14.26 16.95 -11.83
N GLN A 270 -13.33 16.75 -10.88
CA GLN A 270 -12.75 17.85 -10.11
C GLN A 270 -11.90 18.78 -10.99
N TYR A 271 -11.12 18.22 -11.92
CA TYR A 271 -10.27 18.98 -12.83
C TYR A 271 -11.09 19.88 -13.74
N ILE A 272 -12.12 19.33 -14.39
CA ILE A 272 -13.06 20.09 -15.22
C ILE A 272 -13.83 21.12 -14.39
N GLY A 273 -14.27 20.74 -13.18
CA GLY A 273 -14.90 21.67 -12.23
C GLY A 273 -14.00 22.85 -11.85
N THR A 274 -12.70 22.60 -11.71
CA THR A 274 -11.70 23.64 -11.41
C THR A 274 -11.45 24.54 -12.61
N LEU A 275 -11.36 23.98 -13.83
CA LEU A 275 -11.30 24.79 -15.06
C LEU A 275 -12.52 25.72 -15.19
N ARG A 276 -13.71 25.24 -14.84
CA ARG A 276 -14.92 26.06 -14.79
C ARG A 276 -14.82 27.18 -13.74
N ALA A 277 -14.26 26.90 -12.56
CA ALA A 277 -14.05 27.93 -11.54
C ALA A 277 -13.05 29.01 -12.01
N VAL A 278 -11.98 28.61 -12.70
CA VAL A 278 -11.03 29.55 -13.33
C VAL A 278 -11.73 30.43 -14.38
N ALA A 279 -12.55 29.85 -15.25
CA ALA A 279 -13.32 30.60 -16.25
C ALA A 279 -14.34 31.55 -15.59
N ASN A 280 -14.95 31.16 -14.47
CA ASN A 280 -15.86 32.03 -13.72
C ASN A 280 -15.14 33.25 -13.13
N VAL A 281 -13.91 33.12 -12.63
CA VAL A 281 -13.10 34.26 -12.20
C VAL A 281 -12.85 35.22 -13.35
N GLN A 282 -12.49 34.71 -14.53
CA GLN A 282 -12.28 35.54 -15.73
C GLN A 282 -13.56 36.30 -16.11
N ALA A 283 -14.72 35.62 -16.09
CA ALA A 283 -16.01 36.26 -16.35
C ALA A 283 -16.36 37.34 -15.32
N SER A 284 -16.15 37.07 -14.02
CA SER A 284 -16.37 38.06 -12.95
C SER A 284 -15.43 39.26 -13.09
N GLN A 285 -14.17 39.06 -13.47
CA GLN A 285 -13.22 40.15 -13.73
C GLN A 285 -13.69 41.05 -14.88
N SER A 286 -14.21 40.46 -15.96
CA SER A 286 -14.81 41.23 -17.06
C SER A 286 -16.03 42.02 -16.62
N ARG A 287 -16.88 41.47 -15.73
CA ARG A 287 -18.04 42.18 -15.16
C ARG A 287 -17.63 43.35 -14.27
N VAL A 288 -16.62 43.17 -13.40
CA VAL A 288 -16.06 44.28 -12.59
C VAL A 288 -15.51 45.38 -13.50
N SER A 289 -14.81 45.02 -14.57
CA SER A 289 -14.25 45.99 -15.52
C SER A 289 -15.35 46.78 -16.24
N LEU A 290 -16.44 46.11 -16.63
CA LEU A 290 -17.63 46.76 -17.21
C LEU A 290 -18.34 47.67 -16.20
N ALA A 291 -18.55 47.21 -14.96
CA ALA A 291 -19.19 48.00 -13.91
C ALA A 291 -18.36 49.25 -13.55
N GLN A 292 -17.03 49.14 -13.58
CA GLN A 292 -16.13 50.28 -13.38
C GLN A 292 -16.30 51.31 -14.49
N ALA A 293 -16.29 50.88 -15.75
CA ALA A 293 -16.49 51.80 -16.88
C ALA A 293 -17.86 52.51 -16.84
N LEU A 294 -18.92 51.81 -16.43
CA LEU A 294 -20.26 52.40 -16.26
C LEU A 294 -20.31 53.40 -15.09
N TYR A 295 -19.63 53.11 -13.98
CA TYR A 295 -19.50 54.04 -12.87
C TYR A 295 -18.74 55.31 -13.27
N ASP A 296 -17.61 55.16 -13.97
CA ASP A 296 -16.80 56.28 -14.43
C ASP A 296 -17.61 57.18 -15.39
N GLN A 297 -18.34 56.57 -16.34
CA GLN A 297 -19.24 57.29 -17.24
C GLN A 297 -20.32 58.08 -16.48
N ALA A 298 -20.98 57.44 -15.49
CA ALA A 298 -22.00 58.11 -14.71
C ALA A 298 -21.41 59.28 -13.90
N ALA A 299 -20.23 59.09 -13.32
CA ALA A 299 -19.52 60.12 -12.56
C ALA A 299 -19.17 61.33 -13.42
N ASP A 300 -18.69 61.09 -14.66
CA ASP A 300 -18.38 62.14 -15.62
C ASP A 300 -19.65 62.91 -16.02
N LEU A 301 -20.75 62.21 -16.34
CA LEU A 301 -22.03 62.86 -16.68
C LEU A 301 -22.58 63.73 -15.53
N GLN A 302 -22.46 63.25 -14.28
CA GLN A 302 -22.85 64.05 -13.11
C GLN A 302 -21.98 65.30 -12.96
N LYS A 303 -20.66 65.17 -13.17
CA LYS A 303 -19.70 66.28 -13.07
C LYS A 303 -19.97 67.37 -14.11
N GLU A 304 -20.36 66.97 -15.33
CA GLU A 304 -20.75 67.89 -16.40
C GLU A 304 -22.20 68.41 -16.27
N GLY A 305 -22.92 68.02 -15.21
CA GLY A 305 -24.27 68.52 -14.89
C GLY A 305 -25.40 67.93 -15.73
N VAL A 306 -25.12 66.90 -16.53
CA VAL A 306 -26.11 66.22 -17.40
C VAL A 306 -26.62 64.88 -16.83
N GLY A 307 -26.00 64.37 -15.75
CA GLY A 307 -26.39 63.16 -15.04
C GLY A 307 -26.92 63.41 -13.62
N THR A 308 -27.56 62.41 -13.02
CA THR A 308 -28.07 62.52 -11.63
C THR A 308 -27.15 61.82 -10.62
N GLY A 309 -27.12 62.32 -9.38
CA GLY A 309 -26.41 61.64 -8.28
C GLY A 309 -27.00 60.27 -7.90
N ILE A 310 -28.26 60.00 -8.30
CA ILE A 310 -28.88 58.68 -8.12
C ILE A 310 -28.24 57.66 -9.09
N ASP A 311 -27.97 58.06 -10.33
CA ASP A 311 -27.36 57.19 -11.33
C ASP A 311 -25.93 56.79 -10.94
N THR A 312 -25.14 57.74 -10.42
CA THR A 312 -23.79 57.48 -9.91
C THR A 312 -23.79 56.59 -8.68
N LEU A 313 -24.71 56.82 -7.74
CA LEU A 313 -24.87 55.96 -6.57
C LEU A 313 -25.27 54.53 -6.98
N ARG A 314 -26.20 54.38 -7.93
CA ARG A 314 -26.62 53.07 -8.44
C ARG A 314 -25.46 52.34 -9.13
N ALA A 315 -24.70 53.03 -9.98
CA ALA A 315 -23.54 52.46 -10.64
C ALA A 315 -22.45 52.05 -9.64
N ASN A 316 -22.22 52.85 -8.58
CA ASN A 316 -21.29 52.48 -7.50
C ASN A 316 -21.75 51.23 -6.75
N VAL A 317 -23.04 51.13 -6.39
CA VAL A 317 -23.58 49.92 -5.73
C VAL A 317 -23.36 48.69 -6.60
N GLU A 318 -23.59 48.78 -7.91
CA GLU A 318 -23.34 47.66 -8.83
C GLU A 318 -21.85 47.30 -8.94
N LEU A 319 -20.96 48.30 -8.99
CA LEU A 319 -19.52 48.07 -8.94
C LEU A 319 -19.09 47.35 -7.64
N GLN A 320 -19.64 47.74 -6.49
CA GLN A 320 -19.36 47.05 -5.23
C GLN A 320 -19.91 45.61 -5.22
N ASN A 321 -21.11 45.40 -5.77
CA ASN A 321 -21.70 44.07 -5.90
C ASN A 321 -20.85 43.15 -6.79
N GLU A 322 -20.40 43.62 -7.95
CA GLU A 322 -19.55 42.83 -8.85
C GLU A 322 -18.15 42.57 -8.25
N LYS A 323 -17.58 43.51 -7.50
CA LYS A 323 -16.34 43.27 -6.73
C LYS A 323 -16.53 42.18 -5.67
N GLN A 324 -17.64 42.19 -4.95
CA GLN A 324 -17.97 41.13 -4.00
C GLN A 324 -18.11 39.77 -4.71
N ARG A 325 -18.77 39.72 -5.87
CA ARG A 325 -18.91 38.48 -6.67
C ARG A 325 -17.56 37.95 -7.17
N LEU A 326 -16.64 38.84 -7.52
CA LEU A 326 -15.27 38.46 -7.89
C LEU A 326 -14.56 37.78 -6.72
N ILE A 327 -14.61 38.34 -5.51
CA ILE A 327 -13.97 37.74 -4.32
C ILE A 327 -14.53 36.33 -4.03
N VAL A 328 -15.84 36.15 -4.17
CA VAL A 328 -16.47 34.82 -4.02
C VAL A 328 -15.97 33.85 -5.10
N ALA A 329 -15.92 34.28 -6.37
CA ALA A 329 -15.43 33.44 -7.46
C ALA A 329 -13.94 33.07 -7.29
N GLU A 330 -13.11 33.99 -6.79
CA GLU A 330 -11.71 33.72 -6.46
C GLU A 330 -11.58 32.69 -5.33
N THR A 331 -12.40 32.83 -4.29
CA THR A 331 -12.46 31.87 -3.17
C THR A 331 -12.88 30.48 -3.65
N ASP A 332 -13.87 30.39 -4.55
CA ASP A 332 -14.33 29.13 -5.15
C ASP A 332 -13.23 28.48 -6.01
N ARG A 333 -12.46 29.29 -6.76
CA ARG A 333 -11.29 28.82 -7.53
C ARG A 333 -10.24 28.22 -6.59
N GLU A 334 -9.86 28.92 -5.53
CA GLU A 334 -8.88 28.44 -4.56
C GLU A 334 -9.36 27.15 -3.87
N THR A 335 -10.62 27.11 -3.43
CA THR A 335 -11.23 25.91 -2.83
C THR A 335 -11.18 24.72 -3.81
N SER A 336 -11.46 24.96 -5.09
CA SER A 336 -11.40 23.93 -6.13
C SER A 336 -9.97 23.43 -6.39
N LEU A 337 -8.98 24.33 -6.39
CA LEU A 337 -7.56 23.98 -6.50
C LEU A 337 -7.07 23.17 -5.30
N PHE A 338 -7.46 23.54 -4.07
CA PHE A 338 -7.15 22.77 -2.87
C PHE A 338 -7.78 21.38 -2.89
N ALA A 339 -9.05 21.28 -3.32
CA ALA A 339 -9.72 19.99 -3.46
C ALA A 339 -9.00 19.09 -4.50
N LEU A 340 -8.55 19.66 -5.63
CA LEU A 340 -7.75 18.94 -6.61
C LEU A 340 -6.40 18.51 -6.03
N SER A 341 -5.68 19.40 -5.34
CA SER A 341 -4.42 19.09 -4.65
C SER A 341 -4.58 17.92 -3.69
N ARG A 342 -5.68 17.88 -2.92
CA ARG A 342 -5.99 16.80 -1.99
C ARG A 342 -6.21 15.47 -2.72
N LEU A 343 -6.97 15.47 -3.81
CA LEU A 343 -7.21 14.25 -4.60
C LEU A 343 -5.93 13.69 -5.23
N LEU A 344 -5.08 14.59 -5.71
CA LEU A 344 -3.78 14.28 -6.29
C LEU A 344 -2.72 13.92 -5.25
N ASN A 345 -3.02 14.06 -3.96
CA ASN A 345 -2.11 13.83 -2.84
C ASN A 345 -0.84 14.71 -2.89
N LEU A 346 -1.00 15.98 -3.30
CA LEU A 346 0.05 16.99 -3.37
C LEU A 346 0.16 17.79 -2.06
N ASP A 347 1.32 18.43 -1.81
CA ASP A 347 1.49 19.36 -0.68
C ASP A 347 0.51 20.54 -0.84
N PRO A 348 -0.31 20.88 0.16
CA PRO A 348 -1.27 21.99 0.07
C PRO A 348 -0.63 23.35 -0.26
N ARG A 349 0.68 23.53 -0.01
CA ARG A 349 1.41 24.76 -0.31
C ARG A 349 1.94 24.82 -1.74
N GLN A 350 1.81 23.74 -2.50
CA GLN A 350 2.24 23.68 -3.89
C GLN A 350 1.27 24.48 -4.77
N ALA A 351 1.77 25.53 -5.41
CA ALA A 351 0.97 26.28 -6.38
C ALA A 351 0.69 25.41 -7.61
N ILE A 352 -0.58 25.35 -8.03
CA ILE A 352 -1.06 24.58 -9.18
C ILE A 352 -1.62 25.54 -10.23
N GLU A 353 -1.19 25.36 -11.48
CA GLU A 353 -1.74 26.05 -12.65
C GLU A 353 -2.28 25.01 -13.64
N LEU A 354 -3.51 25.19 -14.10
CA LEU A 354 -4.11 24.32 -15.13
C LEU A 354 -3.72 24.83 -16.52
N ARG A 355 -3.20 23.95 -17.38
CA ARG A 355 -2.80 24.35 -18.74
C ARG A 355 -3.92 24.24 -19.77
N ASP A 356 -4.93 23.43 -19.49
CA ASP A 356 -6.01 23.20 -20.43
C ASP A 356 -7.01 24.35 -20.41
N SER A 357 -7.70 24.56 -21.53
CA SER A 357 -8.80 25.48 -21.66
C SER A 357 -10.07 24.71 -22.02
N LEU A 358 -11.20 25.04 -21.39
CA LEU A 358 -12.48 24.45 -21.78
C LEU A 358 -12.90 24.97 -23.15
N SER A 359 -13.03 24.08 -24.11
CA SER A 359 -13.74 24.33 -25.37
C SER A 359 -15.14 23.75 -25.29
N PHE A 360 -16.15 24.51 -25.73
CA PHE A 360 -17.48 23.95 -25.92
C PHE A 360 -17.44 22.84 -26.97
N PHE A 361 -18.01 21.69 -26.65
CA PHE A 361 -18.21 20.58 -27.58
C PHE A 361 -19.60 20.00 -27.37
N ASP A 362 -20.35 19.84 -28.44
CA ASP A 362 -21.66 19.20 -28.39
C ASP A 362 -21.46 17.70 -28.13
N THR A 363 -21.90 17.24 -26.95
CA THR A 363 -21.73 15.83 -26.56
C THR A 363 -22.97 15.06 -26.97
N PRO A 364 -22.91 14.22 -28.01
CA PRO A 364 -24.07 13.50 -28.49
C PRO A 364 -24.64 12.59 -27.39
N GLN A 365 -25.95 12.67 -27.19
CA GLN A 365 -26.67 11.77 -26.32
C GLN A 365 -26.55 10.35 -26.88
N PRO A 366 -26.14 9.39 -26.07
CA PRO A 366 -25.97 8.04 -26.54
C PRO A 366 -27.25 7.21 -26.58
N GLU A 367 -27.25 6.18 -27.43
CA GLU A 367 -28.27 5.13 -27.36
C GLU A 367 -28.18 4.35 -26.04
N VAL A 368 -29.31 4.17 -25.37
CA VAL A 368 -29.38 3.66 -23.99
C VAL A 368 -29.23 2.14 -23.95
N GLU A 369 -30.03 1.40 -24.73
CA GLU A 369 -30.08 -0.06 -24.69
C GLU A 369 -28.73 -0.74 -24.98
N PRO A 370 -28.02 -0.44 -26.09
CA PRO A 370 -26.72 -1.06 -26.37
C PRO A 370 -25.67 -0.76 -25.28
N ARG A 371 -25.82 0.37 -24.59
CA ARG A 371 -24.91 0.76 -23.51
C ARG A 371 -25.18 0.05 -22.20
N ILE A 372 -26.42 -0.36 -21.94
CA ILE A 372 -26.72 -1.19 -20.77
C ILE A 372 -26.07 -2.57 -20.93
N GLU A 373 -26.18 -3.18 -22.10
CA GLU A 373 -25.54 -4.48 -22.38
C GLU A 373 -24.02 -4.39 -22.26
N LEU A 374 -23.41 -3.38 -22.88
CA LEU A 374 -21.97 -3.14 -22.76
C LEU A 374 -21.56 -2.88 -21.31
N ALA A 375 -22.35 -2.11 -20.55
CA ALA A 375 -22.08 -1.81 -19.15
C ALA A 375 -22.10 -3.08 -18.30
N LEU A 376 -23.09 -3.95 -18.46
CA LEU A 376 -23.16 -5.21 -17.72
C LEU A 376 -22.02 -6.15 -18.10
N ALA A 377 -21.57 -6.16 -19.35
CA ALA A 377 -20.45 -6.99 -19.80
C ALA A 377 -19.09 -6.49 -19.33
N GLU A 378 -18.86 -5.16 -19.35
CA GLU A 378 -17.52 -4.61 -19.16
C GLU A 378 -17.24 -4.05 -17.76
N ARG A 379 -18.26 -3.60 -17.01
CA ARG A 379 -18.09 -2.96 -15.71
C ARG A 379 -17.38 -3.87 -14.72
N GLN A 380 -16.31 -3.33 -14.13
CA GLN A 380 -15.48 -4.05 -13.18
C GLN A 380 -16.23 -4.40 -11.89
N GLU A 381 -17.17 -3.55 -11.46
CA GLU A 381 -18.07 -3.81 -10.32
C GLU A 381 -18.97 -5.03 -10.54
N TRP A 382 -19.45 -5.26 -11.76
CA TRP A 382 -20.24 -6.44 -12.09
C TRP A 382 -19.39 -7.72 -12.09
N LYS A 383 -18.19 -7.66 -12.71
CA LYS A 383 -17.22 -8.77 -12.71
C LYS A 383 -16.78 -9.14 -11.28
N ALA A 384 -16.63 -8.14 -10.40
CA ALA A 384 -16.32 -8.34 -8.98
C ALA A 384 -17.46 -9.09 -8.26
N LEU A 385 -18.71 -8.64 -8.43
CA LEU A 385 -19.89 -9.29 -7.84
C LEU A 385 -20.07 -10.72 -8.33
N GLU A 386 -19.93 -10.97 -9.63
CA GLU A 386 -20.02 -12.32 -10.19
C GLU A 386 -18.97 -13.26 -9.56
N SER A 387 -17.73 -12.78 -9.41
CA SER A 387 -16.65 -13.53 -8.76
C SER A 387 -16.92 -13.76 -7.27
N GLN A 388 -17.51 -12.80 -6.56
CA GLN A 388 -17.94 -12.95 -5.17
C GLN A 388 -19.06 -14.00 -5.02
N ILE A 389 -20.02 -14.03 -5.94
CA ILE A 389 -21.08 -15.05 -5.97
C ILE A 389 -20.47 -16.44 -6.14
N LYS A 390 -19.55 -16.63 -7.10
CA LYS A 390 -18.85 -17.90 -7.30
C LYS A 390 -18.05 -18.33 -6.05
N ALA A 391 -17.35 -17.39 -5.41
CA ALA A 391 -16.65 -17.66 -4.17
C ALA A 391 -17.61 -18.11 -3.04
N ALA A 392 -18.75 -17.45 -2.89
CA ALA A 392 -19.78 -17.81 -1.92
C ALA A 392 -20.43 -19.17 -2.22
N GLU A 393 -20.64 -19.52 -3.49
CA GLU A 393 -21.11 -20.84 -3.90
C GLU A 393 -20.12 -21.95 -3.50
N TYR A 394 -18.82 -21.72 -3.69
CA TYR A 394 -17.79 -22.66 -3.23
C TYR A 394 -17.72 -22.76 -1.70
N GLN A 395 -17.91 -21.65 -0.98
CA GLN A 395 -18.04 -21.69 0.49
C GLN A 395 -19.26 -22.51 0.93
N LYS A 396 -20.41 -22.33 0.28
CA LYS A 396 -21.61 -23.16 0.51
C LYS A 396 -21.32 -24.65 0.26
N LYS A 397 -20.65 -24.98 -0.85
CA LYS A 397 -20.24 -26.36 -1.16
C LYS A 397 -19.26 -26.89 -0.12
N ALA A 398 -18.31 -26.10 0.37
CA ALA A 398 -17.40 -26.51 1.45
C ALA A 398 -18.17 -26.90 2.73
N SER A 399 -19.17 -26.10 3.11
CA SER A 399 -20.04 -26.42 4.24
C SER A 399 -20.87 -27.69 4.01
N GLN A 400 -21.32 -27.95 2.78
CA GLN A 400 -22.03 -29.19 2.44
C GLN A 400 -21.12 -30.41 2.45
N ASP A 401 -19.91 -30.27 1.91
CA ASP A 401 -18.87 -31.29 1.81
C ASP A 401 -18.27 -31.63 3.19
N SER A 402 -18.48 -30.77 4.22
CA SER A 402 -18.09 -31.05 5.61
C SER A 402 -18.78 -32.28 6.22
N ARG A 403 -19.86 -32.76 5.59
CA ARG A 403 -20.55 -34.00 5.97
C ARG A 403 -19.89 -35.25 5.40
N LEU A 404 -18.98 -35.10 4.45
CA LEU A 404 -18.23 -36.21 3.87
C LEU A 404 -17.03 -36.55 4.77
N PRO A 405 -16.60 -37.81 4.80
CA PRO A 405 -15.42 -38.18 5.56
C PRO A 405 -14.18 -37.46 4.99
N SER A 406 -13.34 -36.94 5.87
CA SER A 406 -11.99 -36.50 5.54
C SER A 406 -10.98 -37.53 6.02
N LEU A 407 -9.89 -37.68 5.27
CA LEU A 407 -8.77 -38.54 5.59
C LEU A 407 -7.53 -37.67 5.74
N ARG A 408 -6.88 -37.78 6.89
CA ARG A 408 -5.64 -37.09 7.21
C ARG A 408 -4.65 -38.13 7.73
N PHE A 409 -3.38 -37.95 7.35
CA PHE A 409 -2.28 -38.74 7.86
C PHE A 409 -1.37 -37.84 8.68
N ASP A 410 -1.19 -38.17 9.95
CA ASP A 410 -0.34 -37.43 10.88
C ASP A 410 0.83 -38.30 11.35
N GLY A 411 2.00 -37.70 11.43
CA GLY A 411 3.21 -38.37 11.88
C GLY A 411 4.03 -37.47 12.80
N SER A 412 4.54 -38.04 13.88
CA SER A 412 5.48 -37.36 14.77
C SER A 412 6.68 -38.25 15.06
N PHE A 413 7.85 -37.61 15.16
CA PHE A 413 9.09 -38.23 15.60
C PHE A 413 9.71 -37.30 16.64
N ALA A 414 9.84 -37.75 17.88
CA ALA A 414 10.31 -36.91 18.97
C ALA A 414 11.33 -37.61 19.85
N TYR A 415 12.30 -36.87 20.34
CA TYR A 415 13.17 -37.27 21.44
C TYR A 415 12.51 -36.83 22.75
N VAL A 416 12.13 -37.78 23.60
CA VAL A 416 11.45 -37.51 24.87
C VAL A 416 12.29 -38.03 26.04
N GLY A 417 12.47 -37.21 27.07
CA GLY A 417 13.26 -37.59 28.25
C GLY A 417 13.06 -36.63 29.42
N THR A 418 13.80 -36.87 30.50
CA THR A 418 13.81 -35.98 31.68
C THR A 418 14.77 -34.80 31.55
N SER A 419 15.59 -34.80 30.50
CA SER A 419 16.53 -33.74 30.14
C SER A 419 16.94 -33.94 28.68
N GLY A 420 17.52 -32.92 28.03
CA GLY A 420 18.03 -33.07 26.66
C GLY A 420 19.05 -34.21 26.49
N SER A 421 19.79 -34.55 27.54
CA SER A 421 20.78 -35.64 27.56
C SER A 421 20.21 -37.04 27.84
N THR A 422 18.98 -37.14 28.35
CA THR A 422 18.35 -38.42 28.74
C THR A 422 17.18 -38.79 27.84
N THR A 423 17.19 -38.27 26.60
CA THR A 423 16.10 -38.50 25.65
C THR A 423 16.18 -39.87 24.98
N LEU A 424 15.00 -40.42 24.69
CA LEU A 424 14.82 -41.59 23.86
C LEU A 424 13.93 -41.23 22.66
N PRO A 425 14.20 -41.78 21.46
CA PRO A 425 13.36 -41.54 20.30
C PRO A 425 12.01 -42.24 20.46
N THR A 426 10.94 -41.51 20.19
CA THR A 426 9.55 -41.97 20.13
C THR A 426 8.94 -41.55 18.79
N TYR A 427 8.00 -42.34 18.28
CA TYR A 427 7.31 -42.06 17.03
C TYR A 427 5.86 -42.48 17.12
N THR A 428 4.99 -41.71 16.48
CA THR A 428 3.57 -42.00 16.34
C THR A 428 3.17 -41.69 14.90
N TYR A 429 2.46 -42.62 14.25
CA TYR A 429 1.86 -42.42 12.93
C TYR A 429 0.39 -42.81 13.03
N GLN A 430 -0.53 -41.95 12.61
CA GLN A 430 -1.98 -42.16 12.74
C GLN A 430 -2.78 -41.55 11.59
#